data_AF-A0A4S4FEF4-F1
#
_entry.id   AF-A0A4S4FEF4-F1
#
_cell.length_a   1.000
_cell.length_b   1.000
_cell.length_c   1.000
_cell.angle_alpha   90.00
_cell.angle_beta   90.00
_cell.angle_gamma   90.00
#
_symmetry.space_group_name_H-M   'P 1'
#
loop_
_entity.id
_entity.type
_entity.pdbx_description
1 polymer ?
#
loop_
_entity_poly.entity_id
_entity_poly.type
_entity_poly.pdbx_seq_one_letter_code
_entity_poly.pdbx_strand_id
1 'polypeptide(L)'
;MTLRPGARRLGIVLACVVGITAALTGCSSAGPNTPTGEVVSAVDCLAPNMRYFADYTVTPTPSPDPAHLPAPEAGRTPPGFVPASAVLCSGDVVDGSFSVTERHLSGPMSELRAALAVRSDAPTSGACSADYEIVPELWIVDSSGDSVRMAWPVDGCGKTKPATQEALDRLDVSQTIVHTLS
;
A
#
# COMPACT_ATOMS: atom_id res chain seq x y z
N MET A 1 -40.60 63.55 40.61
CA MET A 1 -39.90 64.12 41.79
C MET A 1 -39.62 62.93 42.69
N THR A 2 -38.40 62.45 42.96
CA THR A 2 -37.10 63.10 43.15
C THR A 2 -36.01 62.03 42.96
N LEU A 3 -34.94 62.35 42.21
CA LEU A 3 -33.66 61.62 42.13
C LEU A 3 -32.99 61.60 43.53
N ARG A 4 -32.15 60.64 43.96
CA ARG A 4 -30.76 60.28 43.54
C ARG A 4 -30.13 59.39 44.69
N PRO A 5 -28.84 58.99 44.70
CA PRO A 5 -28.22 57.82 44.06
C PRO A 5 -27.38 56.90 45.02
N GLY A 6 -26.90 55.76 44.50
CA GLY A 6 -25.52 55.32 44.74
C GLY A 6 -25.28 54.12 45.68
N ALA A 7 -24.78 53.02 45.12
CA ALA A 7 -23.51 52.41 45.54
C ALA A 7 -23.06 51.36 44.50
N ARG A 8 -21.92 51.64 43.88
CA ARG A 8 -21.14 50.70 43.05
C ARG A 8 -20.67 49.54 43.92
N ARG A 9 -20.78 48.30 43.45
CA ARG A 9 -19.79 47.25 43.72
C ARG A 9 -19.48 46.49 42.43
N LEU A 10 -18.24 46.71 41.98
CA LEU A 10 -17.49 45.97 40.99
C LEU A 10 -17.18 44.58 41.57
N GLY A 11 -17.34 43.51 40.79
CA GLY A 11 -17.02 42.16 41.23
C GLY A 11 -17.09 41.14 40.09
N ILE A 12 -16.02 41.07 39.32
CA ILE A 12 -15.74 40.04 38.32
C ILE A 12 -15.58 38.70 39.05
N VAL A 13 -16.33 37.66 38.68
CA VAL A 13 -15.95 36.27 38.96
C VAL A 13 -16.04 35.46 37.68
N LEU A 14 -14.85 35.27 37.13
CA LEU A 14 -14.45 34.32 36.10
C LEU A 14 -14.64 32.89 36.64
N ALA A 15 -15.35 32.02 35.93
CA ALA A 15 -15.43 30.59 36.28
C ALA A 15 -15.28 29.71 35.03
N CYS A 16 -14.01 29.34 34.81
CA CYS A 16 -13.41 28.21 34.09
C CYS A 16 -14.32 27.27 33.29
N VAL A 17 -14.26 27.42 31.96
CA VAL A 17 -14.50 26.34 31.00
C VAL A 17 -13.26 25.44 31.01
N VAL A 18 -13.39 24.18 31.46
CA VAL A 18 -12.37 23.14 31.26
C VAL A 18 -13.02 22.01 30.47
N GLY A 19 -12.99 22.15 29.14
CA GLY A 19 -13.25 21.07 28.21
C GLY A 19 -11.96 20.30 27.97
N ILE A 20 -11.87 19.07 28.48
CA ILE A 20 -10.79 18.14 28.15
C ILE A 20 -11.29 17.27 27.00
N THR A 21 -11.15 17.76 25.77
CA THR A 21 -11.15 16.91 24.57
C THR A 21 -9.75 16.36 24.40
N ALA A 22 -9.54 15.11 24.80
CA ALA A 22 -8.33 14.35 24.51
C ALA A 22 -8.23 14.12 23.00
N ALA A 23 -7.46 14.95 22.30
CA ALA A 23 -7.04 14.68 20.94
C ALA A 23 -5.93 13.61 20.97
N LEU A 24 -6.25 12.39 20.55
CA LEU A 24 -5.28 11.36 20.22
C LEU A 24 -4.59 11.74 18.90
N THR A 25 -3.72 12.75 18.91
CA THR A 25 -2.81 13.03 17.80
C THR A 25 -1.62 12.10 17.92
N GLY A 26 -1.74 10.91 17.33
CA GLY A 26 -0.57 10.09 16.99
C GLY A 26 0.23 10.82 15.92
N CYS A 27 1.49 11.17 16.21
CA CYS A 27 2.41 11.72 15.21
C CYS A 27 2.82 10.60 14.24
N SER A 28 2.03 10.36 13.19
CA SER A 28 2.52 9.67 12.00
C SER A 28 3.23 10.71 11.13
N SER A 29 4.55 10.79 11.25
CA SER A 29 5.37 11.49 10.27
C SER A 29 5.31 10.70 8.96
N ALA A 30 4.58 11.23 7.98
CA ALA A 30 4.56 10.68 6.63
C ALA A 30 5.99 10.61 6.07
N GLY A 31 6.34 9.48 5.47
CA GLY A 31 7.63 9.25 4.84
C GLY A 31 7.83 9.99 3.53
N PRO A 32 8.98 9.80 2.86
CA PRO A 32 9.22 10.35 1.54
C PRO A 32 8.08 9.96 0.58
N ASN A 33 7.74 10.88 -0.33
CA ASN A 33 6.68 10.61 -1.31
C ASN A 33 7.14 9.50 -2.26
N THR A 34 6.49 8.33 -2.19
CA THR A 34 6.57 7.29 -3.22
C THR A 34 6.24 7.88 -4.59
N PRO A 35 7.00 7.60 -5.66
CA PRO A 35 6.66 8.05 -7.01
C PRO A 35 5.27 7.61 -7.45
N THR A 36 4.69 8.31 -8.43
CA THR A 36 3.49 7.83 -9.11
C THR A 36 3.88 6.64 -10.00
N GLY A 37 3.11 5.56 -9.96
CA GLY A 37 3.35 4.39 -10.80
C GLY A 37 3.14 4.71 -12.28
N GLU A 38 3.83 3.97 -13.13
CA GLU A 38 3.64 4.04 -14.58
C GLU A 38 2.45 3.19 -15.00
N VAL A 39 1.66 3.69 -15.97
CA VAL A 39 0.57 2.93 -16.59
C VAL A 39 1.15 2.17 -17.78
N VAL A 40 1.00 0.85 -17.78
CA VAL A 40 1.41 -0.04 -18.87
C VAL A 40 0.23 -0.85 -19.37
N SER A 41 0.34 -1.41 -20.57
CA SER A 41 -0.78 -2.11 -21.22
C SER A 41 -1.10 -3.50 -20.66
N ALA A 42 -0.24 -4.05 -19.79
CA ALA A 42 -0.44 -5.38 -19.22
C ALA A 42 0.41 -5.62 -17.95
N VAL A 43 -0.04 -6.57 -17.13
CA VAL A 43 0.75 -7.16 -16.04
C VAL A 43 1.80 -8.10 -16.62
N ASP A 44 3.01 -8.07 -16.08
CA ASP A 44 4.07 -9.04 -16.39
C ASP A 44 4.67 -9.63 -15.10
N CYS A 45 4.15 -10.78 -14.65
CA CYS A 45 4.69 -11.50 -13.49
C CYS A 45 6.04 -12.18 -13.76
N LEU A 46 6.55 -12.17 -14.99
CA LEU A 46 7.84 -12.78 -15.32
C LEU A 46 8.90 -11.73 -15.67
N ALA A 47 8.61 -10.44 -15.46
CA ALA A 47 9.60 -9.38 -15.64
C ALA A 47 10.86 -9.66 -14.80
N PRO A 48 12.06 -9.48 -15.35
CA PRO A 48 13.31 -9.92 -14.72
C PRO A 48 13.66 -9.15 -13.44
N ASN A 49 12.98 -8.04 -13.16
CA ASN A 49 13.17 -7.19 -11.98
C ASN A 49 12.07 -7.36 -10.90
N MET A 50 11.32 -8.47 -10.95
CA MET A 50 10.40 -8.82 -9.85
C MET A 50 11.19 -9.27 -8.61
N ARG A 51 10.76 -8.80 -7.45
CA ARG A 51 11.54 -8.92 -6.21
C ARG A 51 11.78 -10.37 -5.79
N TYR A 52 10.81 -11.24 -5.99
CA TYR A 52 10.94 -12.65 -5.63
C TYR A 52 12.07 -13.40 -6.36
N PHE A 53 12.51 -12.95 -7.54
CA PHE A 53 13.70 -13.55 -8.16
C PHE A 53 14.94 -13.33 -7.28
N ALA A 54 15.10 -12.13 -6.72
CA ALA A 54 16.18 -11.83 -5.79
C ALA A 54 15.97 -12.55 -4.45
N ASP A 55 14.74 -12.57 -3.93
CA ASP A 55 14.41 -13.17 -2.63
C ASP A 55 14.74 -14.67 -2.60
N TYR A 56 14.58 -15.37 -3.73
CA TYR A 56 14.91 -16.80 -3.88
C TYR A 56 16.26 -17.07 -4.57
N THR A 57 17.07 -16.03 -4.84
CA THR A 57 18.37 -16.15 -5.55
C THR A 57 18.28 -16.84 -6.92
N VAL A 58 17.14 -16.71 -7.58
CA VAL A 58 16.88 -17.26 -8.91
C VAL A 58 17.27 -16.22 -9.95
N THR A 59 18.13 -16.59 -10.90
CA THR A 59 18.34 -15.77 -12.09
C THR A 59 17.22 -16.12 -13.07
N PRO A 60 16.33 -15.17 -13.43
CA PRO A 60 15.32 -15.44 -14.44
C PRO A 60 16.04 -15.76 -15.76
N THR A 61 15.95 -17.01 -16.20
CA THR A 61 16.41 -17.41 -17.53
C THR A 61 15.51 -16.71 -18.55
N PRO A 62 16.06 -16.08 -19.61
CA PRO A 62 15.23 -15.53 -20.68
C PRO A 62 14.35 -16.64 -21.24
N SER A 63 13.03 -16.53 -21.06
CA SER A 63 12.06 -17.43 -21.67
C SER A 63 12.18 -17.33 -23.20
N PRO A 64 12.04 -18.43 -23.95
CA PRO A 64 11.96 -18.37 -25.41
C PRO A 64 10.61 -17.76 -25.81
N ASP A 65 10.56 -16.42 -25.85
CA ASP A 65 9.49 -15.59 -26.44
C ASP A 65 8.09 -15.73 -25.78
N PRO A 66 7.39 -14.60 -25.46
CA PRO A 66 7.87 -13.23 -25.50
C PRO A 66 9.01 -12.98 -24.52
N ALA A 67 10.01 -12.20 -24.94
CA ALA A 67 11.00 -11.69 -24.02
C ALA A 67 10.33 -10.77 -22.99
N HIS A 68 10.45 -11.11 -21.70
CA HIS A 68 9.97 -10.29 -20.60
C HIS A 68 10.90 -9.09 -20.41
N LEU A 69 10.36 -7.88 -20.61
CA LEU A 69 11.09 -6.64 -20.37
C LEU A 69 11.05 -6.29 -18.88
N PRO A 70 12.02 -5.51 -18.36
CA PRO A 70 11.90 -4.97 -17.02
C PRO A 70 10.58 -4.21 -16.85
N ALA A 71 9.81 -4.58 -15.83
CA ALA A 71 8.59 -3.87 -15.46
C ALA A 71 8.95 -2.49 -14.89
N PRO A 72 8.05 -1.50 -14.98
CA PRO A 72 8.23 -0.23 -14.30
C PRO A 72 8.46 -0.38 -12.80
N GLU A 73 9.02 0.66 -12.19
CA GLU A 73 9.11 0.74 -10.74
C GLU A 73 7.72 0.73 -10.10
N ALA A 74 7.62 0.05 -8.96
CA ALA A 74 6.41 0.04 -8.16
C ALA A 74 6.12 1.46 -7.62
N GLY A 75 4.89 1.94 -7.76
CA GLY A 75 4.52 3.30 -7.39
C GLY A 75 3.12 3.43 -6.78
N ARG A 76 2.69 4.68 -6.57
CA ARG A 76 1.32 5.01 -6.14
C ARG A 76 0.37 5.00 -7.31
N THR A 77 -0.93 4.86 -7.02
CA THR A 77 -1.97 4.92 -8.04
C THR A 77 -1.96 6.27 -8.75
N PRO A 78 -1.85 6.30 -10.10
CA PRO A 78 -1.93 7.53 -10.88
C PRO A 78 -3.26 8.26 -10.66
N PRO A 79 -3.26 9.61 -10.67
CA PRO A 79 -4.50 10.37 -10.61
C PRO A 79 -5.47 9.95 -11.71
N GLY A 80 -6.71 9.65 -11.35
CA GLY A 80 -7.75 9.23 -12.29
C GLY A 80 -7.71 7.76 -12.70
N PHE A 81 -6.69 6.98 -12.31
CA PHE A 81 -6.69 5.54 -12.52
C PHE A 81 -7.70 4.86 -11.57
N VAL A 82 -8.62 4.06 -12.12
CA VAL A 82 -9.69 3.40 -11.37
C VAL A 82 -9.54 1.88 -11.49
N PRO A 83 -9.00 1.21 -10.46
CA PRO A 83 -8.87 -0.24 -10.45
C PRO A 83 -10.21 -0.95 -10.57
N ALA A 84 -10.29 -1.90 -11.49
CA ALA A 84 -11.37 -2.86 -11.66
C ALA A 84 -11.01 -4.25 -11.12
N SER A 85 -9.72 -4.60 -11.15
CA SER A 85 -9.16 -5.84 -10.59
C SER A 85 -7.75 -5.62 -10.03
N ALA A 86 -7.19 -6.65 -9.41
CA ALA A 86 -5.81 -6.70 -8.97
C ALA A 86 -5.15 -8.02 -9.38
N VAL A 87 -3.83 -8.02 -9.51
CA VAL A 87 -3.03 -9.23 -9.75
C VAL A 87 -1.92 -9.31 -8.71
N LEU A 88 -1.79 -10.47 -8.07
CA LEU A 88 -0.69 -10.78 -7.16
C LEU A 88 0.25 -11.79 -7.82
N CYS A 89 1.51 -11.40 -7.99
CA CYS A 89 2.57 -12.30 -8.43
C CYS A 89 3.44 -12.70 -7.24
N SER A 90 3.65 -14.00 -7.03
CA SER A 90 4.51 -14.53 -5.97
C SER A 90 5.39 -15.64 -6.52
N GLY A 91 6.70 -15.54 -6.29
CA GLY A 91 7.64 -16.65 -6.51
C GLY A 91 7.61 -17.63 -5.34
N ASP A 92 7.80 -18.91 -5.63
CA ASP A 92 7.99 -19.95 -4.62
C ASP A 92 8.84 -21.11 -5.15
N VAL A 93 9.49 -21.85 -4.25
CA VAL A 93 10.24 -23.07 -4.58
C VAL A 93 9.50 -24.28 -4.04
N VAL A 94 8.91 -25.06 -4.94
CA VAL A 94 8.19 -26.30 -4.61
C VAL A 94 8.95 -27.48 -5.19
N ASP A 95 9.28 -28.46 -4.35
CA ASP A 95 10.04 -29.67 -4.74
C ASP A 95 11.34 -29.38 -5.51
N GLY A 96 12.03 -28.30 -5.14
CA GLY A 96 13.29 -27.88 -5.75
C GLY A 96 13.14 -27.15 -7.10
N SER A 97 11.90 -26.92 -7.56
CA SER A 97 11.60 -26.17 -8.79
C SER A 97 11.02 -24.81 -8.43
N PHE A 98 11.53 -23.75 -9.07
CA PHE A 98 11.00 -22.41 -8.89
C PHE A 98 9.76 -22.20 -9.76
N SER A 99 8.74 -21.59 -9.18
CA SER A 99 7.50 -21.24 -9.88
C SER A 99 7.05 -19.84 -9.51
N VAL A 100 6.37 -19.17 -10.44
CA VAL A 100 5.68 -17.90 -10.18
C VAL A 100 4.18 -18.17 -10.25
N THR A 101 3.49 -17.91 -9.14
CA THR A 101 2.04 -17.94 -9.07
C THR A 101 1.47 -16.54 -9.30
N GLU A 102 0.60 -16.42 -10.27
CA GLU A 102 -0.13 -15.22 -10.64
C GLU A 102 -1.61 -15.42 -10.26
N ARG A 103 -2.10 -14.65 -9.30
CA ARG A 103 -3.50 -14.67 -8.86
C ARG A 103 -4.20 -13.41 -9.33
N HIS A 104 -5.31 -13.59 -10.06
CA HIS A 104 -6.21 -12.51 -10.45
C HIS A 104 -7.30 -12.38 -9.41
N LEU A 105 -7.47 -11.18 -8.87
CA LEU A 105 -8.41 -10.85 -7.81
C LEU A 105 -9.46 -9.87 -8.32
N SER A 106 -10.70 -10.13 -7.96
CA SER A 106 -11.86 -9.34 -8.36
C SER A 106 -12.79 -9.10 -7.16
N GLY A 107 -13.70 -8.14 -7.29
CA GLY A 107 -14.62 -7.75 -6.22
C GLY A 107 -14.54 -6.26 -5.89
N PRO A 108 -15.07 -5.83 -4.73
CA PRO A 108 -15.15 -4.41 -4.39
C PRO A 108 -13.78 -3.80 -4.10
N MET A 109 -13.18 -3.12 -5.09
CA MET A 109 -11.84 -2.51 -4.99
C MET A 109 -11.72 -1.31 -4.04
N SER A 110 -12.83 -0.86 -3.43
CA SER A 110 -12.86 0.38 -2.64
C SER A 110 -11.90 0.35 -1.44
N GLU A 111 -11.79 -0.79 -0.77
CA GLU A 111 -10.94 -0.94 0.40
C GLU A 111 -9.47 -1.08 0.02
N LEU A 112 -9.17 -1.83 -1.05
CA LEU A 112 -7.81 -1.92 -1.59
C LEU A 112 -7.30 -0.53 -2.01
N ARG A 113 -8.14 0.26 -2.69
CA ARG A 113 -7.81 1.64 -3.07
C ARG A 113 -7.56 2.52 -1.84
N ALA A 114 -8.37 2.38 -0.79
CA ALA A 114 -8.18 3.12 0.45
C ALA A 114 -6.86 2.74 1.14
N ALA A 115 -6.55 1.45 1.20
CA ALA A 115 -5.30 0.94 1.78
C ALA A 115 -4.07 1.43 1.00
N LEU A 116 -4.08 1.33 -0.33
CA LEU A 116 -2.97 1.78 -1.19
C LEU A 116 -2.79 3.32 -1.20
N ALA A 117 -3.84 4.08 -0.87
CA ALA A 117 -3.75 5.53 -0.74
C ALA A 117 -3.08 5.97 0.57
N VAL A 118 -2.92 5.07 1.55
CA VAL A 118 -2.19 5.35 2.79
C VAL A 118 -0.72 5.61 2.47
N ARG A 119 -0.16 6.68 3.03
CA ARG A 119 1.27 6.95 2.90
C ARG A 119 2.08 5.97 3.74
N SER A 120 3.25 5.60 3.20
CA SER A 120 4.32 5.00 4.00
C SER A 120 4.79 5.99 5.08
N ASP A 121 5.25 5.46 6.20
CA ASP A 121 5.77 6.26 7.30
C ASP A 121 7.25 6.61 7.04
N ALA A 122 7.74 7.65 7.72
CA ALA A 122 9.15 7.98 7.70
C ALA A 122 9.97 6.87 8.37
N PRO A 123 11.18 6.54 7.86
CA PRO A 123 12.06 5.59 8.52
C PRO A 123 12.32 5.96 9.99
N THR A 124 12.25 4.98 10.88
CA THR A 124 12.52 5.15 12.31
C THR A 124 13.99 4.90 12.64
N SER A 125 14.50 5.59 13.67
CA SER A 125 15.80 5.29 14.27
C SER A 125 15.72 4.27 15.42
N GLY A 126 14.51 3.81 15.75
CA GLY A 126 14.27 2.82 16.80
C GLY A 126 14.63 1.39 16.37
N ALA A 127 14.56 0.45 17.33
CA ALA A 127 14.74 -0.96 17.03
C ALA A 127 13.52 -1.51 16.26
N CYS A 128 13.79 -2.23 15.17
CA CYS A 128 12.80 -2.97 14.40
C CYS A 128 12.99 -4.46 14.60
N SER A 129 11.94 -5.24 14.34
CA SER A 129 12.05 -6.69 14.31
C SER A 129 12.94 -7.12 13.12
N ALA A 130 13.74 -8.17 13.33
CA ALA A 130 14.71 -8.67 12.36
C ALA A 130 14.14 -9.78 11.46
N ASP A 131 12.82 -9.97 11.46
CA ASP A 131 12.15 -10.89 10.54
C ASP A 131 12.22 -10.36 9.11
N TYR A 132 12.16 -11.26 8.14
CA TYR A 132 12.10 -10.94 6.72
C TYR A 132 10.68 -11.18 6.20
N GLU A 133 10.19 -10.27 5.35
CA GLU A 133 8.81 -10.33 4.83
C GLU A 133 8.83 -10.63 3.33
N ILE A 134 8.30 -11.79 2.93
CA ILE A 134 8.08 -12.12 1.53
C ILE A 134 6.75 -11.49 1.11
N VAL A 135 6.82 -10.31 0.51
CA VAL A 135 5.66 -9.58 -0.04
C VAL A 135 5.52 -9.91 -1.54
N PRO A 136 4.33 -10.30 -2.00
CA PRO A 136 4.06 -10.46 -3.42
C PRO A 136 4.11 -9.13 -4.18
N GLU A 137 4.41 -9.21 -5.46
CA GLU A 137 4.27 -8.08 -6.38
C GLU A 137 2.77 -7.84 -6.62
N LEU A 138 2.34 -6.60 -6.39
CA LEU A 138 0.94 -6.21 -6.56
C LEU A 138 0.80 -5.34 -7.80
N TRP A 139 -0.16 -5.69 -8.64
CA TRP A 139 -0.62 -4.89 -9.76
C TRP A 139 -2.09 -4.53 -9.57
N ILE A 140 -2.47 -3.31 -9.92
CA ILE A 140 -3.87 -2.92 -10.11
C ILE A 140 -4.15 -2.80 -11.61
N VAL A 141 -5.32 -3.22 -12.03
CA VAL A 141 -5.72 -3.26 -13.44
C VAL A 141 -7.07 -2.55 -13.59
N ASP A 142 -7.19 -1.69 -14.58
CA ASP A 142 -8.45 -0.99 -14.87
C ASP A 142 -9.37 -1.80 -15.80
N SER A 143 -10.52 -1.23 -16.17
CA SER A 143 -11.50 -1.90 -17.04
C SER A 143 -11.02 -2.08 -18.49
N SER A 144 -10.00 -1.37 -18.91
CA SER A 144 -9.40 -1.44 -20.26
C SER A 144 -8.27 -2.47 -20.32
N GLY A 145 -7.80 -2.96 -19.18
CA GLY A 145 -6.62 -3.84 -19.06
C GLY A 145 -5.32 -3.09 -18.77
N ASP A 146 -5.35 -1.76 -18.71
CA ASP A 146 -4.18 -0.97 -18.34
C ASP A 146 -3.85 -1.24 -16.87
N SER A 147 -2.56 -1.31 -16.59
CA SER A 147 -2.01 -1.92 -15.38
C SER A 147 -0.97 -1.01 -14.74
N VAL A 148 -0.91 -1.01 -13.41
CA VAL A 148 0.09 -0.27 -12.62
C VAL A 148 0.69 -1.18 -11.56
N ARG A 149 2.01 -1.26 -11.51
CA ARG A 149 2.73 -1.96 -10.44
C ARG A 149 2.72 -1.09 -9.17
N MET A 150 2.23 -1.66 -8.08
CA MET A 150 1.94 -0.94 -6.85
C MET A 150 3.04 -1.09 -5.82
N ALA A 151 3.49 0.03 -5.28
CA ALA A 151 4.28 0.05 -4.06
C ALA A 151 3.37 -0.24 -2.86
N TRP A 152 3.79 -1.16 -2.01
CA TRP A 152 3.12 -1.41 -0.74
C TRP A 152 3.39 -0.26 0.24
N PRO A 153 2.35 0.31 0.87
CA PRO A 153 2.55 1.21 2.00
C PRO A 153 3.30 0.49 3.12
N VAL A 154 4.34 1.12 3.66
CA VAL A 154 5.18 0.54 4.72
C VAL A 154 5.22 1.41 5.98
N ASP A 155 5.47 0.79 7.13
CA ASP A 155 5.72 1.49 8.39
C ASP A 155 7.16 2.05 8.46
N GLY A 156 7.51 2.66 9.60
CA GLY A 156 8.83 3.25 9.80
C GLY A 156 9.98 2.22 9.85
N CYS A 157 9.66 0.94 10.00
CA CYS A 157 10.60 -0.18 9.92
C CYS A 157 10.72 -0.75 8.51
N GLY A 158 9.95 -0.23 7.54
CA GLY A 158 9.92 -0.75 6.16
C GLY A 158 9.06 -2.01 6.00
N LYS A 159 8.26 -2.38 7.00
CA LYS A 159 7.32 -3.51 6.93
C LYS A 159 6.03 -3.10 6.29
N THR A 160 5.37 -3.99 5.55
CA THR A 160 4.10 -3.62 4.93
C THR A 160 3.04 -3.31 5.98
N LYS A 161 2.22 -2.30 5.70
CA LYS A 161 1.05 -2.01 6.52
C LYS A 161 -0.02 -3.07 6.26
N PRO A 162 -0.67 -3.62 7.30
CA PRO A 162 -1.54 -4.79 7.16
C PRO A 162 -2.78 -4.53 6.31
N ALA A 163 -3.28 -3.28 6.28
CA ALA A 163 -4.51 -2.91 5.60
C ALA A 163 -4.54 -3.30 4.11
N THR A 164 -3.40 -3.30 3.42
CA THR A 164 -3.34 -3.71 2.00
C THR A 164 -3.57 -5.21 1.86
N GLN A 165 -2.92 -6.03 2.69
CA GLN A 165 -3.12 -7.47 2.68
C GLN A 165 -4.54 -7.83 3.11
N GLU A 166 -5.05 -7.21 4.18
CA GLU A 166 -6.42 -7.42 4.66
C GLU A 166 -7.46 -7.09 3.58
N ALA A 167 -7.24 -6.05 2.77
CA ALA A 167 -8.11 -5.70 1.67
C ALA A 167 -8.04 -6.72 0.52
N LEU A 168 -6.84 -7.25 0.22
CA LEU A 168 -6.64 -8.29 -0.79
C LEU A 168 -7.31 -9.61 -0.38
N ASP A 169 -7.25 -9.97 0.90
CA ASP A 169 -7.85 -11.20 1.44
C ASP A 169 -9.39 -11.20 1.36
N ARG A 170 -10.01 -10.03 1.16
CA ARG A 170 -11.46 -9.87 0.96
C ARG A 170 -11.88 -9.88 -0.51
N LEU A 171 -10.94 -9.94 -1.43
CA LEU A 171 -11.23 -10.08 -2.86
C LEU A 171 -11.33 -11.55 -3.24
N ASP A 172 -12.16 -11.84 -4.24
CA ASP A 172 -12.32 -13.17 -4.78
C ASP A 172 -11.21 -13.46 -5.78
N VAL A 173 -10.53 -14.59 -5.62
CA VAL A 173 -9.59 -15.10 -6.63
C VAL A 173 -10.40 -15.63 -7.81
N SER A 174 -10.36 -14.92 -8.94
CA SER A 174 -11.06 -15.31 -10.16
C SER A 174 -10.24 -16.26 -11.03
N GLN A 175 -8.92 -16.19 -10.95
CA GLN A 175 -8.00 -17.03 -11.71
C GLN A 175 -6.67 -17.19 -10.98
N THR A 176 -6.06 -18.37 -11.12
CA THR A 176 -4.68 -18.64 -10.72
C THR A 176 -3.94 -19.23 -11.91
N ILE A 177 -2.78 -18.67 -12.23
CA ILE A 177 -1.85 -19.15 -13.25
C ILE A 177 -0.53 -19.49 -12.55
N VAL A 178 0.06 -20.64 -12.88
CA VAL A 178 1.36 -21.05 -12.33
C VAL A 178 2.35 -21.17 -13.49
N HIS A 179 3.42 -20.40 -13.40
CA HIS A 179 4.53 -20.39 -14.34
C HIS A 179 5.68 -21.19 -13.74
N THR A 180 5.94 -22.39 -14.26
CA THR A 180 7.09 -23.19 -13.84
C THR A 180 8.32 -22.76 -14.64
N LEU A 181 9.39 -22.41 -13.93
CA LEU A 181 10.65 -21.98 -14.54
C LEU A 181 11.65 -23.13 -14.41
N SER A 182 11.98 -23.75 -15.54
CA SER A 182 12.92 -24.88 -15.65
C SER A 182 14.34 -24.44 -15.95
#